data_AF-A0A6J7BZT0-F1
#
_entry.id   AF-A0A6J7BZT0-F1
#
_cell.length_a   1.000
_cell.length_b   1.000
_cell.length_c   1.000
_cell.angle_alpha   90.00
_cell.angle_beta   90.00
_cell.angle_gamma   90.00
#
_symmetry.space_group_name_H-M   'P 1'
#
loop_
_entity.id
_entity.type
_entity.pdbx_description
1 polymer ?
#
loop_
_entity_poly.entity_id
_entity_poly.type
_entity_poly.pdbx_seq_one_letter_code
_entity_poly.pdbx_strand_id
1 'polypeptide(L)'
;MRFTRKTALTAVAVASIGITGVSTVPTAGALPTTVQRASSAPASADHVIVGFRSGVSTTEHDRVLRDHKVRSHRRVTAAVSSAQTELIQLPAGASVDTEIAALKADPAVRFAEPDYQVTEQATSDDPFFTSGQLWGMAGDASTPANQYGTGAAEAWSAGYT
;
A
#
# COMPACT_ATOMS: atom_id res chain seq x y z
N MET A 1 58.38 21.73 -39.59
CA MET A 1 59.77 21.25 -39.85
C MET A 1 60.60 21.56 -38.60
N ARG A 2 61.42 20.59 -38.16
CA ARG A 2 62.31 20.54 -36.96
C ARG A 2 61.72 19.96 -35.66
N PHE A 3 61.94 18.65 -35.53
CA PHE A 3 61.86 17.82 -34.34
C PHE A 3 63.06 18.06 -33.42
N THR A 4 62.92 17.86 -32.10
CA THR A 4 63.99 17.30 -31.26
C THR A 4 63.38 16.46 -30.14
N ARG A 5 63.75 15.17 -30.13
CA ARG A 5 63.38 14.13 -29.16
C ARG A 5 64.33 14.19 -27.95
N LYS A 6 63.86 13.81 -26.76
CA LYS A 6 64.74 13.34 -25.67
C LYS A 6 64.30 11.94 -25.26
N THR A 7 65.27 11.04 -25.29
CA THR A 7 65.22 9.59 -25.10
C THR A 7 65.07 9.17 -23.64
N ALA A 8 64.49 7.99 -23.48
CA ALA A 8 64.15 7.29 -22.24
C ALA A 8 65.36 6.78 -21.43
N LEU A 9 65.12 6.50 -20.15
CA LEU A 9 65.82 5.44 -19.43
C LEU A 9 64.81 4.65 -18.59
N THR A 10 64.73 3.38 -18.94
CA THR A 10 63.96 2.32 -18.30
C THR A 10 64.68 1.88 -17.02
N ALA A 11 63.95 1.71 -15.91
CA ALA A 11 64.39 0.87 -14.78
C ALA A 11 63.22 -0.02 -14.38
N VAL A 12 63.43 -1.33 -14.51
CA VAL A 12 62.51 -2.42 -14.17
C VAL A 12 62.95 -3.06 -12.84
N ALA A 13 61.97 -3.67 -12.16
CA ALA A 13 62.03 -4.57 -11.00
C ALA A 13 61.92 -3.84 -9.64
N VAL A 14 61.09 -4.26 -8.68
CA VAL A 14 60.80 -5.62 -8.20
C VAL A 14 59.39 -5.71 -7.61
N ALA A 15 58.74 -6.86 -7.79
CA ALA A 15 57.41 -7.20 -7.27
C ALA A 15 57.44 -7.49 -5.75
N SER A 16 56.44 -6.98 -5.03
CA SER A 16 55.95 -7.59 -3.79
C SER A 16 54.42 -7.49 -3.78
N ILE A 17 53.78 -8.64 -4.03
CA ILE A 17 52.33 -8.81 -3.88
C ILE A 17 52.10 -9.10 -2.39
N GLY A 18 51.55 -8.13 -1.68
CA GLY A 18 50.97 -8.31 -0.35
C GLY A 18 49.53 -7.84 -0.40
N ILE A 19 48.63 -8.66 -0.93
CA ILE A 19 47.18 -8.40 -0.85
C ILE A 19 46.63 -9.32 0.25
N THR A 20 46.57 -8.81 1.47
CA THR A 20 45.68 -9.36 2.51
C THR A 20 44.25 -9.04 2.10
N GLY A 21 43.57 -10.02 1.49
CA GLY A 21 42.14 -9.94 1.22
C GLY A 21 41.35 -10.09 2.53
N VAL A 22 40.90 -8.99 3.10
CA VAL A 22 39.78 -9.03 4.06
C VAL A 22 38.51 -9.06 3.22
N SER A 23 37.91 -10.25 3.09
CA SER A 23 36.57 -10.38 2.52
C SER A 23 35.57 -9.79 3.52
N THR A 24 35.22 -8.52 3.36
CA THR A 24 34.03 -7.97 3.99
C THR A 24 32.82 -8.61 3.30
N VAL A 25 32.16 -9.54 3.97
CA VAL A 25 30.84 -10.03 3.54
C VAL A 25 29.92 -8.80 3.54
N PRO A 26 29.26 -8.43 2.42
CA PRO A 26 28.26 -7.38 2.47
C PRO A 26 27.17 -7.84 3.44
N THR A 27 27.03 -7.15 4.57
CA THR A 27 25.87 -7.30 5.44
C THR A 27 24.65 -7.03 4.57
N ALA A 28 23.83 -8.06 4.36
CA ALA A 28 22.52 -7.90 3.74
C ALA A 28 21.80 -6.77 4.47
N GLY A 29 21.56 -5.67 3.77
CA GLY A 29 20.91 -4.50 4.33
C GLY A 29 19.60 -4.94 4.99
N ALA A 30 19.45 -4.60 6.27
CA ALA A 30 18.21 -4.84 6.98
C ALA A 30 17.06 -4.25 6.15
N LEU A 31 16.03 -5.06 5.88
CA LEU A 31 14.81 -4.59 5.22
C LEU A 31 14.32 -3.36 5.99
N PRO A 32 14.05 -2.22 5.33
CA PRO A 32 13.44 -1.07 6.00
C PRO A 32 12.07 -1.50 6.53
N THR A 33 12.02 -1.87 7.81
CA THR A 33 10.79 -2.34 8.47
C THR A 33 10.10 -1.16 9.15
N THR A 34 9.97 -0.05 8.43
CA THR A 34 9.07 1.03 8.84
C THR A 34 8.08 1.22 7.72
N VAL A 35 7.07 0.34 7.67
CA VAL A 35 5.82 0.69 7.00
C VAL A 35 5.27 1.85 7.80
N GLN A 36 5.36 3.06 7.26
CA GLN A 36 4.77 4.25 7.85
C GLN A 36 3.27 4.01 7.94
N ARG A 37 2.79 3.63 9.12
CA ARG A 37 1.36 3.37 9.36
C ARG A 37 0.62 4.67 9.05
N ALA A 38 -0.26 4.62 8.06
CA ALA A 38 -1.10 5.74 7.69
C ALA A 38 -1.77 6.33 8.93
N SER A 39 -1.80 7.67 9.01
CA SER A 39 -2.63 8.42 9.96
C SER A 39 -4.07 7.90 9.85
N SER A 40 -4.81 7.82 10.96
CA SER A 40 -6.19 7.33 10.97
C SER A 40 -6.99 7.94 9.82
N ALA A 41 -7.37 7.11 8.84
CA ALA A 41 -8.12 7.57 7.68
C ALA A 41 -9.42 8.25 8.15
N PRO A 42 -9.84 9.35 7.52
CA PRO A 42 -11.11 9.96 7.88
C PRO A 42 -12.24 8.97 7.64
N ALA A 43 -13.11 8.80 8.64
CA ALA A 43 -14.30 7.96 8.54
C ALA A 43 -15.55 8.82 8.41
N SER A 44 -16.56 8.29 7.73
CA SER A 44 -17.90 8.86 7.66
C SER A 44 -18.50 8.97 9.08
N ALA A 45 -19.14 10.11 9.37
CA ALA A 45 -19.67 10.41 10.70
C ALA A 45 -21.01 9.70 11.02
N ASP A 46 -21.67 9.14 10.01
CA ASP A 46 -23.02 8.58 10.12
C ASP A 46 -23.18 7.21 9.42
N HIS A 47 -22.09 6.62 8.92
CA HIS A 47 -22.12 5.35 8.19
C HIS A 47 -21.22 4.29 8.82
N VAL A 48 -21.71 3.06 8.84
CA VAL A 48 -21.01 1.89 9.37
C VAL A 48 -21.14 0.75 8.36
N ILE A 49 -20.04 0.03 8.14
CA ILE A 49 -20.04 -1.20 7.36
C ILE A 49 -20.26 -2.36 8.33
N VAL A 50 -21.32 -3.14 8.09
CA VAL A 50 -21.69 -4.30 8.91
C VAL A 50 -21.67 -5.55 8.05
N GLY A 51 -20.94 -6.56 8.50
CA GLY A 51 -21.05 -7.90 7.95
C GLY A 51 -21.83 -8.81 8.86
N PHE A 52 -22.85 -9.45 8.31
CA PHE A 52 -23.62 -10.48 8.99
C PHE A 52 -22.94 -11.85 8.87
N ARG A 53 -23.20 -12.73 9.84
CA ARG A 53 -22.75 -14.12 9.75
C ARG A 53 -23.47 -14.85 8.61
N SER A 54 -22.83 -15.88 8.07
CA SER A 54 -23.44 -16.76 7.08
C SER A 54 -24.67 -17.45 7.67
N GLY A 55 -25.78 -17.47 6.93
CA GLY A 55 -27.01 -18.16 7.35
C GLY A 55 -27.95 -17.34 8.22
N VAL A 56 -27.62 -16.07 8.50
CA VAL A 56 -28.57 -15.13 9.11
C VAL A 56 -29.80 -15.01 8.19
N SER A 57 -30.97 -15.26 8.76
CA SER A 57 -32.24 -15.15 8.02
C SER A 57 -32.60 -13.68 7.76
N THR A 58 -33.45 -13.41 6.76
CA THR A 58 -33.96 -12.05 6.51
C THR A 58 -34.67 -11.46 7.73
N THR A 59 -35.42 -12.28 8.47
CA THR A 59 -36.11 -11.87 9.69
C THR A 59 -35.15 -11.44 10.79
N GLU A 60 -34.05 -12.19 10.98
CA GLU A 60 -33.03 -11.89 11.98
C GLU A 60 -32.20 -10.67 11.58
N HIS A 61 -31.84 -10.57 10.30
CA HIS A 61 -31.25 -9.35 9.74
C HIS A 61 -32.12 -8.11 10.02
N ASP A 62 -33.41 -8.17 9.69
CA ASP A 62 -34.32 -7.04 9.88
C ASP A 62 -34.57 -6.73 11.37
N ARG A 63 -34.42 -7.74 12.25
CA ARG A 63 -34.43 -7.54 13.70
C ARG A 63 -33.24 -6.67 14.11
N VAL A 64 -32.02 -6.99 13.66
CA VAL A 64 -30.83 -6.17 13.98
C VAL A 64 -31.05 -4.72 13.54
N LEU A 65 -31.51 -4.49 12.30
CA LEU A 65 -31.73 -3.12 11.83
C LEU A 65 -32.75 -2.36 12.68
N ARG A 66 -33.82 -3.01 13.13
CA ARG A 66 -34.84 -2.40 14.00
C ARG A 66 -34.33 -2.14 15.41
N ASP A 67 -33.66 -3.11 16.03
CA ASP A 67 -33.17 -3.03 17.40
C ASP A 67 -32.16 -1.88 17.54
N HIS A 68 -31.30 -1.71 16.53
CA HIS A 68 -30.31 -0.64 16.45
C HIS A 68 -30.86 0.66 15.83
N LYS A 69 -32.10 0.66 15.33
CA LYS A 69 -32.76 1.82 14.67
C LYS A 69 -31.98 2.36 13.47
N VAL A 70 -31.20 1.50 12.81
CA VAL A 70 -30.37 1.84 11.65
C VAL A 70 -31.10 1.53 10.36
N ARG A 71 -30.68 2.15 9.25
CA ARG A 71 -31.27 1.93 7.93
C ARG A 71 -30.25 1.34 6.97
N SER A 72 -30.72 0.41 6.13
CA SER A 72 -29.95 -0.05 4.99
C SER A 72 -29.69 1.10 4.02
N HIS A 73 -28.42 1.38 3.73
CA HIS A 73 -28.04 2.35 2.70
C HIS A 73 -27.59 1.63 1.42
N ARG A 74 -26.73 0.62 1.55
CA ARG A 74 -26.25 -0.17 0.40
C ARG A 74 -25.90 -1.58 0.83
N ARG A 75 -26.41 -2.57 0.11
CA ARG A 75 -26.07 -3.98 0.32
C ARG A 75 -25.04 -4.47 -0.70
N VAL A 76 -24.05 -5.22 -0.22
CA VAL A 76 -23.05 -5.91 -1.03
C VAL A 76 -23.10 -7.40 -0.71
N THR A 77 -23.60 -8.18 -1.67
CA THR A 77 -23.59 -9.64 -1.61
C THR A 77 -22.42 -10.15 -2.42
N ALA A 78 -21.54 -10.93 -1.78
CA ALA A 78 -20.47 -11.61 -2.51
C ALA A 78 -21.08 -12.67 -3.45
N ALA A 79 -20.66 -12.68 -4.72
CA ALA A 79 -21.22 -13.59 -5.72
C ALA A 79 -21.07 -15.09 -5.38
N VAL A 80 -20.09 -15.44 -4.54
CA VAL A 80 -19.71 -16.81 -4.18
C VAL A 80 -19.92 -17.15 -2.70
N SER A 81 -20.52 -16.25 -1.91
CA SER A 81 -20.65 -16.43 -0.47
C SER A 81 -22.02 -15.97 0.01
N SER A 82 -22.59 -16.72 0.96
CA SER A 82 -23.79 -16.32 1.69
C SER A 82 -23.53 -15.25 2.77
N ALA A 83 -22.29 -14.77 2.89
CA ALA A 83 -21.96 -13.64 3.74
C ALA A 83 -22.52 -12.35 3.14
N GLN A 84 -23.39 -11.70 3.91
CA GLN A 84 -23.98 -10.42 3.56
C GLN A 84 -23.19 -9.30 4.24
N THR A 85 -22.75 -8.32 3.44
CA THR A 85 -22.15 -7.07 3.95
C THR A 85 -23.03 -5.92 3.55
N GLU A 86 -23.20 -4.95 4.44
CA GLU A 86 -24.10 -3.84 4.24
C GLU A 86 -23.53 -2.56 4.83
N LEU A 87 -23.65 -1.48 4.07
CA LEU A 87 -23.47 -0.13 4.55
C LEU A 87 -24.79 0.31 5.17
N ILE A 88 -24.77 0.61 6.46
CA ILE A 88 -25.92 1.12 7.20
C ILE A 88 -25.73 2.60 7.53
N GLN A 89 -26.83 3.33 7.55
CA GLN A 89 -26.87 4.71 8.00
C GLN A 89 -27.40 4.79 9.43
N LEU A 90 -26.67 5.52 10.27
CA LEU A 90 -26.99 5.74 11.66
C LEU A 90 -28.03 6.86 11.84
N PRO A 91 -28.81 6.84 12.93
CA PRO A 91 -29.64 7.98 13.31
C PRO A 91 -28.81 9.26 13.51
N ALA A 92 -29.41 10.42 13.22
CA ALA A 92 -28.76 11.70 13.46
C ALA A 92 -28.34 11.86 14.94
N GLY A 93 -27.07 12.22 15.16
CA GLY A 93 -26.51 12.38 16.50
C GLY A 93 -26.08 11.09 17.20
N ALA A 94 -26.21 9.93 16.55
CA ALA A 94 -25.64 8.68 17.04
C ALA A 94 -24.10 8.71 16.97
N SER A 95 -23.45 8.07 17.94
CA SER A 95 -21.99 7.90 17.96
C SER A 95 -21.61 6.64 17.18
N VAL A 96 -20.79 6.79 16.14
CA VAL A 96 -20.29 5.67 15.32
C VAL A 96 -19.62 4.60 16.17
N ASP A 97 -18.72 5.00 17.08
CA ASP A 97 -17.97 4.05 17.92
C ASP A 97 -18.89 3.28 18.88
N THR A 98 -19.88 3.98 19.45
CA THR A 98 -20.86 3.36 20.36
C THR A 98 -21.72 2.35 19.61
N GLU A 99 -22.16 2.70 18.41
CA GLU A 99 -23.01 1.82 17.60
C GLU A 99 -22.22 0.61 17.09
N ILE A 100 -20.97 0.81 16.66
CA ILE A 100 -20.07 -0.29 16.30
C ILE A 100 -19.88 -1.26 17.47
N ALA A 101 -19.67 -0.74 18.69
CA ALA A 101 -19.54 -1.59 19.88
C ALA A 101 -20.82 -2.38 20.16
N ALA A 102 -21.99 -1.76 20.01
CA ALA A 102 -23.28 -2.42 20.18
C ALA A 102 -23.52 -3.50 19.11
N LEU A 103 -23.27 -3.19 17.83
CA LEU A 103 -23.43 -4.13 16.73
C LEU A 103 -22.48 -5.32 16.87
N LYS A 104 -21.23 -5.11 17.30
CA LYS A 104 -20.28 -6.20 17.57
C LYS A 104 -20.73 -7.16 18.67
N ALA A 105 -21.60 -6.71 19.58
CA ALA A 105 -22.15 -7.55 20.63
C ALA A 105 -23.35 -8.40 20.15
N ASP A 106 -23.94 -8.09 18.99
CA ASP A 106 -25.05 -8.87 18.44
C ASP A 106 -24.55 -10.20 17.84
N PRO A 107 -25.15 -11.36 18.19
CA PRO A 107 -24.70 -12.66 17.71
C PRO A 107 -24.85 -12.86 16.20
N ALA A 108 -25.77 -12.16 15.53
CA ALA A 108 -25.96 -12.23 14.07
C ALA A 108 -24.86 -11.46 13.32
N VAL A 109 -24.15 -10.54 13.99
CA VAL A 109 -23.10 -9.73 13.39
C VAL A 109 -21.76 -10.46 13.46
N ARG A 110 -21.06 -10.49 12.32
CA ARG A 110 -19.69 -11.01 12.17
C ARG A 110 -18.66 -9.93 12.45
N PHE A 111 -18.88 -8.73 11.93
CA PHE A 111 -18.04 -7.56 12.17
C PHE A 111 -18.85 -6.27 11.93
N ALA A 112 -18.41 -5.19 12.56
CA ALA A 112 -18.86 -3.83 12.29
C ALA A 112 -17.66 -2.90 12.32
N GLU A 113 -17.53 -2.01 11.33
CA GLU A 113 -16.41 -1.09 11.21
C GLU A 113 -16.85 0.26 10.63
N PRO A 114 -16.10 1.35 10.89
CA PRO A 114 -16.40 2.63 10.29
C PRO A 114 -16.29 2.58 8.77
N ASP A 115 -17.10 3.37 8.08
CA ASP A 115 -16.94 3.61 6.65
C ASP A 115 -15.79 4.60 6.42
N TYR A 116 -14.58 4.08 6.18
CA TYR A 116 -13.39 4.88 5.94
C TYR A 116 -13.35 5.41 4.51
N GLN A 117 -12.93 6.66 4.35
CA GLN A 117 -12.65 7.23 3.04
C GLN A 117 -11.35 6.62 2.48
N VAL A 118 -11.46 6.07 1.26
CA VAL A 118 -10.32 5.57 0.50
C VAL A 118 -9.82 6.67 -0.42
N THR A 119 -8.52 6.92 -0.40
CA THR A 119 -7.84 7.85 -1.30
C THR A 119 -6.78 7.12 -2.12
N GLU A 120 -6.67 7.45 -3.39
CA GLU A 120 -5.60 6.96 -4.25
C GLU A 120 -4.28 7.66 -3.95
N GLN A 121 -3.19 6.94 -4.11
CA GLN A 121 -1.85 7.51 -4.03
C GLN A 121 -1.34 7.75 -5.44
N ALA A 122 -0.90 8.99 -5.72
CA ALA A 122 -0.53 9.38 -7.08
C ALA A 122 0.73 8.70 -7.62
N THR A 123 1.58 8.14 -6.75
CA THR A 123 2.84 7.49 -7.11
C THR A 123 3.10 6.30 -6.18
N SER A 124 3.73 5.23 -6.66
CA SER A 124 4.03 4.06 -5.82
C SER A 124 4.97 4.38 -4.65
N ASP A 125 4.68 3.83 -3.46
CA ASP A 125 5.56 3.79 -2.29
C ASP A 125 6.35 2.47 -2.16
N ASP A 126 6.29 1.60 -3.18
CA ASP A 126 7.03 0.33 -3.18
C ASP A 126 8.54 0.58 -2.96
N PRO A 127 9.19 -0.09 -1.98
CA PRO A 127 10.60 0.13 -1.68
C PRO A 127 11.53 -0.12 -2.87
N PHE A 128 11.24 -1.08 -3.74
CA PHE A 128 12.04 -1.37 -4.93
C PHE A 128 11.78 -0.37 -6.06
N PHE A 129 10.58 0.22 -6.13
CA PHE A 129 10.32 1.37 -6.99
C PHE A 129 11.11 2.60 -6.53
N THR A 130 10.94 2.98 -5.26
CA THR A 130 11.53 4.20 -4.67
C THR A 130 13.05 4.14 -4.54
N SER A 131 13.64 2.94 -4.39
CA SER A 131 15.09 2.74 -4.42
C SER A 131 15.69 2.58 -5.84
N GLY A 132 14.87 2.70 -6.89
CA GLY A 132 15.31 2.62 -8.29
C GLY A 132 15.66 1.21 -8.78
N GLN A 133 15.30 0.17 -8.04
CA GLN A 133 15.55 -1.23 -8.41
C GLN A 133 14.56 -1.73 -9.47
N LEU A 134 13.35 -1.15 -9.55
CA LEU A 134 12.36 -1.43 -10.58
C LEU A 134 12.56 -0.57 -11.83
N TRP A 135 13.75 -0.67 -12.45
CA TRP A 135 14.11 0.09 -13.66
C TRP A 135 13.09 -0.06 -14.81
N GLY A 136 12.39 -1.20 -14.90
CA GLY A 136 11.35 -1.44 -15.90
C GLY A 136 10.10 -0.58 -15.75
N MET A 137 9.90 0.09 -14.61
CA MET A 137 8.75 0.98 -14.35
C MET A 137 8.95 2.41 -14.87
N ALA A 138 10.20 2.78 -15.14
CA ALA A 138 10.56 4.04 -15.76
C ALA A 138 10.08 4.10 -17.23
N GLY A 139 10.04 5.30 -17.80
CA GLY A 139 9.86 5.54 -19.23
C GLY A 139 10.92 6.53 -19.74
N ASP A 140 10.82 6.97 -20.99
CA ASP A 140 11.79 7.88 -21.60
C ASP A 140 11.79 9.30 -21.00
N ALA A 141 10.68 9.75 -20.43
CA ALA A 141 10.51 11.03 -19.74
C ALA A 141 10.58 10.94 -18.20
N SER A 142 10.73 9.74 -17.61
CA SER A 142 10.93 9.61 -16.16
C SER A 142 12.34 9.97 -15.70
N THR A 143 12.55 10.05 -14.38
CA THR A 143 13.88 10.19 -13.77
C THR A 143 14.13 9.06 -12.77
N PRO A 144 15.09 8.14 -13.02
CA PRO A 144 15.92 8.04 -14.22
C PRO A 144 15.12 7.68 -15.47
N ALA A 145 15.61 8.09 -16.65
CA ALA A 145 14.98 7.78 -17.92
C ALA A 145 15.31 6.35 -18.36
N ASN A 146 14.32 5.66 -18.90
CA ASN A 146 14.44 4.34 -19.50
C ASN A 146 13.45 4.17 -20.67
N GLN A 147 13.94 4.38 -21.89
CA GLN A 147 13.17 4.21 -23.13
C GLN A 147 12.64 2.78 -23.39
N TYR A 148 13.11 1.78 -22.63
CA TYR A 148 12.67 0.39 -22.75
C TYR A 148 11.74 -0.06 -21.61
N GLY A 149 11.40 0.85 -20.70
CA GLY A 149 10.49 0.56 -19.60
C GLY A 149 9.01 0.72 -19.99
N THR A 150 8.14 0.48 -19.02
CA THR A 150 6.67 0.48 -19.23
C THR A 150 6.05 1.87 -19.23
N GLY A 151 6.78 2.91 -18.80
CA GLY A 151 6.25 4.27 -18.66
C GLY A 151 5.28 4.47 -17.48
N ALA A 152 5.20 3.50 -16.56
CA ALA A 152 4.29 3.59 -15.40
C ALA A 152 4.57 4.83 -14.53
N ALA A 153 5.84 5.16 -14.30
CA ALA A 153 6.24 6.33 -13.52
C ALA A 153 5.73 7.66 -14.13
N GLU A 154 5.71 7.76 -15.46
CA GLU A 154 5.21 8.94 -16.16
C GLU A 154 3.69 9.02 -16.08
N ALA A 155 3.01 7.88 -16.28
CA ALA A 155 1.55 7.82 -16.19
C ALA A 155 1.05 8.29 -14.83
N TRP A 156 1.66 7.80 -13.75
CA TRP A 156 1.41 8.25 -12.38
C TRP A 156 1.67 9.75 -12.20
N SER A 157 2.81 10.26 -12.70
CA SER A 157 3.13 11.69 -12.62
C SER A 157 2.14 12.60 -13.38
N ALA A 158 1.50 12.06 -14.42
CA ALA A 158 0.47 12.73 -15.20
C ALA A 158 -0.95 12.57 -14.59
N GLY A 159 -1.09 11.86 -13.47
CA GLY A 159 -2.36 11.67 -12.77
C GLY A 159 -3.21 10.51 -13.29
N TYR A 160 -2.63 9.57 -14.03
CA TYR A 160 -3.29 8.29 -14.35
C TYR A 160 -3.10 7.32 -13.19
N THR A 161 -3.99 7.40 -12.20
CA THR A 161 -3.94 6.66 -10.92
C THR A 161 -5.05 5.63 -10.79
#